data_AF-A0A8S3FQR2-F1
#
_entry.id   AF-A0A8S3FQR2-F1
#
_cell.length_a   1.000
_cell.length_b   1.000
_cell.length_c   1.000
_cell.angle_alpha   90.00
_cell.angle_beta   90.00
_cell.angle_gamma   90.00
#
_symmetry.space_group_name_H-M   'P 1'
#
loop_
_entity.id
_entity.type
_entity.pdbx_description
1 polymer ?
#
loop_
_entity_poly.entity_id
_entity_poly.type
_entity_poly.pdbx_seq_one_letter_code
_entity_poly.pdbx_strand_id
1 'polypeptide(L)'
;MGFKMRFHFLNRVFSCQLFRNTFSLTNNSTNDGFWSVKDCQKDDDTESVASDDTRSEILDDYLSEASKPSAALSALVESISAHRQEIEVIKVDLDRKDQEKRILQQQLDAANEEMERQLNDDKKKTAQQEQEFDKLLRKIDQLTAEQNRIKADKDGARKIEQAIKAVDYKGIETEVIQDVLTPKFSLILDHLKKTKTQFGNQLLDKIPQMRFDRKTNVYIVTIIGFPEHHETFKLILKQAQQLLRLKQGAVTFHERKLNKMKNGIRRDLLNVKPKTQLWKQYEKLFIQFIDEKLIEYTKMFSDYIRQKIDPLIEQCISNDMTTIRNEIYNQTNNFMKDNNILIKEIESLKLK
;
A
#
# COMPACT_ATOMS: atom_id res chain seq x y z
N MET A 1 2.37 -18.48 45.39
CA MET A 1 2.68 -18.30 43.95
C MET A 1 1.69 -17.28 43.40
N GLY A 2 2.04 -16.18 42.75
CA GLY A 2 3.36 -15.69 42.32
C GLY A 2 3.17 -14.51 41.35
N PHE A 3 2.61 -13.39 41.82
CA PHE A 3 2.31 -12.20 41.00
C PHE A 3 3.59 -11.45 40.59
N LYS A 4 3.72 -11.08 39.30
CA LYS A 4 4.04 -9.70 38.84
C LYS A 4 4.18 -9.58 37.31
N MET A 5 3.47 -8.60 36.73
CA MET A 5 3.99 -7.87 35.57
C MET A 5 5.18 -7.00 36.01
N ARG A 6 6.08 -6.65 35.09
CA ARG A 6 6.52 -5.25 34.93
C ARG A 6 7.09 -4.95 33.55
N PHE A 7 6.89 -3.70 33.15
CA PHE A 7 7.29 -3.05 31.91
C PHE A 7 8.55 -2.19 32.14
N HIS A 8 9.06 -1.57 31.06
CA HIS A 8 10.04 -0.44 31.04
C HIS A 8 11.51 -0.76 31.38
N PHE A 9 12.53 -0.03 30.90
CA PHE A 9 12.60 1.10 29.94
C PHE A 9 14.02 1.19 29.33
N LEU A 10 14.16 1.87 28.18
CA LEU A 10 15.31 2.69 27.71
C LEU A 10 16.77 2.26 28.02
N ASN A 11 17.59 2.24 26.96
CA ASN A 11 18.69 3.21 26.90
C ASN A 11 19.12 3.57 25.46
N ARG A 12 19.10 4.87 25.15
CA ARG A 12 20.03 5.50 24.18
C ARG A 12 21.38 5.67 24.88
N VAL A 13 22.45 5.88 24.11
CA VAL A 13 23.47 6.96 24.29
C VAL A 13 24.61 6.78 23.26
N PHE A 14 24.88 7.84 22.47
CA PHE A 14 26.19 8.40 22.00
C PHE A 14 27.37 7.46 21.63
N SER A 15 28.32 7.78 20.72
CA SER A 15 28.51 8.90 19.78
C SER A 15 29.77 8.66 18.90
N CYS A 16 29.93 9.48 17.86
CA CYS A 16 31.13 9.82 17.05
C CYS A 16 32.46 9.07 17.28
N GLN A 17 33.16 8.73 16.18
CA GLN A 17 34.31 9.52 15.66
C GLN A 17 34.80 8.92 14.30
N LEU A 18 34.86 9.74 13.24
CA LEU A 18 36.07 10.27 12.58
C LEU A 18 36.98 9.23 11.88
N PHE A 19 36.97 9.22 10.53
CA PHE A 19 38.04 9.74 9.65
C PHE A 19 37.52 9.62 8.19
N ARG A 20 37.33 10.68 7.38
CA ARG A 20 38.30 11.60 6.73
C ARG A 20 39.17 10.92 5.67
N ASN A 21 38.78 11.09 4.40
CA ASN A 21 39.56 11.64 3.27
C ASN A 21 38.68 11.58 1.99
N THR A 22 38.24 12.70 1.39
CA THR A 22 38.93 13.53 0.35
C THR A 22 39.34 12.72 -0.89
N PHE A 23 39.07 13.06 -2.15
CA PHE A 23 38.55 14.24 -2.88
C PHE A 23 38.07 13.72 -4.28
N SER A 24 37.28 14.37 -5.15
CA SER A 24 36.44 15.59 -5.10
C SER A 24 35.57 15.68 -6.38
N LEU A 25 34.36 16.24 -6.29
CA LEU A 25 33.60 16.86 -7.40
C LEU A 25 33.83 18.39 -7.32
N THR A 26 33.68 19.25 -8.33
CA THR A 26 32.59 19.42 -9.32
C THR A 26 33.01 20.30 -10.50
N ASN A 27 32.28 20.23 -11.61
CA ASN A 27 32.26 21.27 -12.66
C ASN A 27 31.72 22.61 -12.12
N ASN A 28 32.16 23.76 -12.67
CA ASN A 28 31.35 24.47 -13.68
C ASN A 28 31.95 25.80 -14.20
N SER A 29 31.58 26.09 -15.44
CA SER A 29 31.72 27.35 -16.17
C SER A 29 30.83 28.48 -15.62
N THR A 30 31.34 29.72 -15.64
CA THR A 30 30.73 30.96 -16.24
C THR A 30 31.76 32.10 -16.09
N ASN A 31 32.26 32.80 -17.12
CA ASN A 31 31.69 33.69 -18.17
C ASN A 31 31.75 35.19 -17.79
N ASP A 32 31.85 36.04 -18.83
CA ASP A 32 31.78 37.52 -18.87
C ASP A 32 33.04 38.36 -18.53
N GLY A 33 33.35 39.34 -19.40
CA GLY A 33 34.40 40.35 -19.20
C GLY A 33 35.00 40.93 -20.51
N PHE A 34 34.25 41.76 -21.24
CA PHE A 34 34.70 42.42 -22.49
C PHE A 34 35.34 43.80 -22.23
N TRP A 35 35.89 44.44 -23.29
CA TRP A 35 36.52 45.77 -23.38
C TRP A 35 37.98 45.91 -22.85
N SER A 36 38.84 46.83 -23.31
CA SER A 36 39.05 47.48 -24.63
C SER A 36 40.24 48.46 -24.54
N VAL A 37 41.14 48.49 -25.55
CA VAL A 37 41.90 49.67 -26.05
C VAL A 37 42.92 50.40 -25.13
N LYS A 38 44.20 50.39 -25.57
CA LYS A 38 45.27 51.44 -25.47
C LYS A 38 45.77 51.87 -24.06
N ASP A 39 46.93 52.52 -23.87
CA ASP A 39 47.91 53.25 -24.72
C ASP A 39 49.37 53.10 -24.17
N CYS A 40 50.39 53.56 -24.94
CA CYS A 40 51.70 54.19 -24.56
C CYS A 40 52.53 53.71 -23.32
N GLN A 41 53.87 53.75 -23.23
CA GLN A 41 55.03 54.34 -23.95
C GLN A 41 56.19 53.29 -23.95
N LYS A 42 57.20 53.25 -24.84
CA LYS A 42 58.14 54.24 -25.43
C LYS A 42 59.42 54.50 -24.60
N ASP A 43 60.51 54.71 -25.34
CA ASP A 43 61.89 55.15 -25.02
C ASP A 43 62.91 53.98 -25.10
N ASP A 44 63.78 53.92 -26.13
CA ASP A 44 65.04 54.67 -26.40
C ASP A 44 66.17 54.20 -25.43
N ASP A 45 67.42 53.91 -25.80
CA ASP A 45 68.35 54.51 -26.79
C ASP A 45 68.88 53.51 -27.87
N THR A 46 69.25 53.85 -29.12
CA THR A 46 70.24 54.82 -29.68
C THR A 46 71.70 54.44 -29.36
N GLU A 47 72.54 54.00 -30.32
CA GLU A 47 73.42 54.78 -31.22
C GLU A 47 73.88 53.87 -32.40
N SER A 48 74.01 54.23 -33.70
CA SER A 48 74.38 55.47 -34.42
C SER A 48 75.85 55.89 -34.21
N VAL A 49 76.73 56.17 -35.20
CA VAL A 49 76.53 56.54 -36.61
C VAL A 49 77.87 56.48 -37.40
N ALA A 50 77.82 56.16 -38.71
CA ALA A 50 78.79 56.48 -39.80
C ALA A 50 80.30 56.12 -39.59
N SER A 51 81.23 56.32 -40.55
CA SER A 51 81.21 56.96 -41.88
C SER A 51 82.26 56.37 -42.84
N ASP A 52 81.94 56.38 -44.14
CA ASP A 52 82.74 56.72 -45.35
C ASP A 52 84.28 56.61 -45.45
N ASP A 53 84.66 56.42 -46.72
CA ASP A 53 85.89 56.87 -47.43
C ASP A 53 87.24 56.15 -47.28
N THR A 54 87.58 55.40 -48.33
CA THR A 54 88.88 55.44 -49.03
C THR A 54 88.68 54.86 -50.45
N ARG A 55 88.55 55.65 -51.53
CA ARG A 55 89.63 56.34 -52.30
C ARG A 55 90.74 55.34 -52.70
N SER A 56 90.85 54.83 -53.94
CA SER A 56 90.80 55.41 -55.32
C SER A 56 91.96 56.36 -55.62
N GLU A 57 92.53 56.29 -56.83
CA GLU A 57 93.84 56.85 -57.25
C GLU A 57 95.03 56.07 -56.64
N ILE A 58 96.12 55.72 -57.34
CA ILE A 58 96.62 56.03 -58.69
C ILE A 58 97.14 54.73 -59.35
N LEU A 59 96.86 54.51 -60.63
CA LEU A 59 97.55 53.50 -61.45
C LEU A 59 97.79 54.03 -62.88
N ASP A 60 98.59 55.08 -62.98
CA ASP A 60 99.16 55.59 -64.24
C ASP A 60 100.64 55.20 -64.31
N ASP A 61 100.92 54.04 -64.92
CA ASP A 61 102.10 53.81 -65.75
C ASP A 61 101.93 52.51 -66.55
N TYR A 62 102.55 52.44 -67.74
CA TYR A 62 102.47 51.32 -68.70
C TYR A 62 101.17 51.15 -69.53
N LEU A 63 100.71 52.26 -70.13
CA LEU A 63 100.11 52.21 -71.47
C LEU A 63 101.18 51.89 -72.53
N SER A 64 101.48 50.61 -72.78
CA SER A 64 102.28 50.19 -73.96
C SER A 64 102.19 48.68 -74.28
N GLU A 65 101.02 48.17 -74.61
CA GLU A 65 100.88 47.17 -75.69
C GLU A 65 99.42 47.02 -76.14
N ALA A 66 99.12 47.61 -77.30
CA ALA A 66 97.81 47.50 -77.93
C ALA A 66 97.65 46.15 -78.67
N SER A 67 96.39 45.78 -78.91
CA SER A 67 95.95 44.80 -79.92
C SER A 67 96.16 43.31 -79.62
N LYS A 68 95.19 42.73 -78.89
CA LYS A 68 94.28 41.66 -79.40
C LYS A 68 93.10 41.42 -78.45
N PRO A 69 91.86 41.27 -78.95
CA PRO A 69 90.73 40.91 -78.09
C PRO A 69 90.84 39.44 -77.66
N SER A 70 90.91 39.20 -76.34
CA SER A 70 90.91 37.85 -75.77
C SER A 70 89.49 37.33 -75.60
N ALA A 71 89.20 36.16 -76.19
CA ALA A 71 87.88 35.51 -76.14
C ALA A 71 87.36 35.24 -74.72
N ALA A 72 88.24 35.25 -73.70
CA ALA A 72 87.88 35.05 -72.30
C ALA A 72 86.94 36.13 -71.74
N LEU A 73 87.01 37.38 -72.23
CA LEU A 73 86.18 38.48 -71.71
C LEU A 73 84.74 38.46 -72.28
N SER A 74 84.56 38.12 -73.56
CA SER A 74 83.20 37.92 -74.12
C SER A 74 82.50 36.72 -73.48
N ALA A 75 83.21 35.61 -73.30
CA ALA A 75 82.65 34.41 -72.65
C ALA A 75 82.21 34.67 -71.19
N LEU A 76 82.90 35.54 -70.46
CA LEU A 76 82.52 35.93 -69.10
C LEU A 76 81.23 36.78 -69.07
N VAL A 77 81.10 37.73 -70.00
CA VAL A 77 79.90 38.59 -70.10
C VAL A 77 78.68 37.79 -70.54
N GLU A 78 78.83 36.87 -71.51
CA GLU A 78 77.76 35.95 -71.91
C GLU A 78 77.34 35.06 -70.73
N SER A 79 78.30 34.48 -70.00
CA SER A 79 78.03 33.66 -68.80
C SER A 79 77.28 34.44 -67.70
N ILE A 80 77.67 35.69 -67.42
CA ILE A 80 76.98 36.56 -66.45
C ILE A 80 75.56 36.90 -66.94
N SER A 81 75.36 37.12 -68.24
CA SER A 81 74.02 37.36 -68.79
C SER A 81 73.10 36.15 -68.67
N ALA A 82 73.64 34.94 -68.89
CA ALA A 82 72.93 33.67 -68.72
C ALA A 82 72.55 33.43 -67.25
N HIS A 83 73.50 33.59 -66.31
CA HIS A 83 73.22 33.50 -64.87
C HIS A 83 72.18 34.53 -64.42
N ARG A 84 72.17 35.73 -65.01
CA ARG A 84 71.15 36.75 -64.69
C ARG A 84 69.75 36.32 -65.18
N GLN A 85 69.65 35.73 -66.36
CA GLN A 85 68.39 35.13 -66.83
C GLN A 85 67.96 33.94 -65.97
N GLU A 86 68.87 33.07 -65.56
CA GLU A 86 68.57 31.95 -64.64
C GLU A 86 68.07 32.44 -63.28
N ILE A 87 68.70 33.47 -62.70
CA ILE A 87 68.25 34.10 -61.45
C ILE A 87 66.85 34.72 -61.61
N GLU A 88 66.56 35.34 -62.75
CA GLU A 88 65.25 35.96 -63.01
C GLU A 88 64.15 34.92 -63.23
N VAL A 89 64.45 33.80 -63.90
CA VAL A 89 63.58 32.62 -63.98
C VAL A 89 63.34 32.00 -62.60
N ILE A 90 64.41 31.79 -61.82
CA ILE A 90 64.30 31.26 -60.45
C ILE A 90 63.42 32.18 -59.58
N LYS A 91 63.57 33.51 -59.71
CA LYS A 91 62.78 34.48 -58.94
C LYS A 91 61.30 34.43 -59.29
N VAL A 92 60.95 34.37 -60.58
CA VAL A 92 59.56 34.20 -61.03
C VAL A 92 58.97 32.88 -60.52
N ASP A 93 59.75 31.79 -60.51
CA ASP A 93 59.30 30.50 -60.01
C ASP A 93 59.19 30.47 -58.47
N LEU A 94 59.97 31.30 -57.76
CA LEU A 94 59.88 31.54 -56.31
C LEU A 94 58.62 32.33 -55.96
N ASP A 95 58.36 33.43 -56.67
CA ASP A 95 57.14 34.25 -56.52
C ASP A 95 55.88 33.41 -56.83
N ARG A 96 55.93 32.56 -57.87
CA ARG A 96 54.85 31.59 -58.18
C ARG A 96 54.64 30.60 -57.04
N LYS A 97 55.70 30.01 -56.48
CA LYS A 97 55.59 29.06 -55.37
C LYS A 97 55.12 29.71 -54.07
N ASP A 98 55.49 30.96 -53.80
CA ASP A 98 54.95 31.71 -52.67
C ASP A 98 53.47 32.08 -52.88
N GLN A 99 53.04 32.33 -54.11
CA GLN A 99 51.62 32.51 -54.42
C GLN A 99 50.83 31.20 -54.27
N GLU A 100 51.34 30.08 -54.78
CA GLU A 100 50.77 28.74 -54.59
C GLU A 100 50.68 28.39 -53.09
N LYS A 101 51.73 28.66 -52.32
CA LYS A 101 51.76 28.47 -50.87
C LYS A 101 50.70 29.31 -50.15
N ARG A 102 50.49 30.58 -50.54
CA ARG A 102 49.42 31.43 -49.98
C ARG A 102 48.02 30.89 -50.30
N ILE A 103 47.80 30.41 -51.53
CA ILE A 103 46.52 29.81 -51.95
C ILE A 103 46.26 28.51 -51.16
N LEU A 104 47.26 27.64 -51.04
CA LEU A 104 47.15 26.39 -50.27
C LEU A 104 46.93 26.67 -48.78
N GLN A 105 47.57 27.69 -48.20
CA GLN A 105 47.32 28.11 -46.82
C GLN A 105 45.87 28.56 -46.63
N GLN A 106 45.35 29.42 -47.51
CA GLN A 106 43.95 29.87 -47.46
C GLN A 106 42.95 28.71 -47.60
N GLN A 107 43.25 27.72 -48.46
CA GLN A 107 42.44 26.50 -48.59
C GLN A 107 42.50 25.63 -47.32
N LEU A 108 43.66 25.52 -46.68
CA LEU A 108 43.83 24.80 -45.42
C LEU A 108 43.07 25.48 -44.28
N ASP A 109 43.18 26.81 -44.16
CA ASP A 109 42.48 27.60 -43.14
C ASP A 109 40.96 27.50 -43.30
N ALA A 110 40.44 27.60 -44.54
CA ALA A 110 39.02 27.42 -44.84
C ALA A 110 38.53 25.98 -44.57
N ALA A 111 39.35 24.96 -44.86
CA ALA A 111 39.03 23.57 -44.54
C ALA A 111 39.03 23.31 -43.02
N ASN A 112 39.93 23.95 -42.27
CA ASN A 112 39.97 23.89 -40.82
C ASN A 112 38.74 24.58 -40.19
N GLU A 113 38.35 25.77 -40.66
CA GLU A 113 37.13 26.44 -40.19
C GLU A 113 35.88 25.59 -40.42
N GLU A 114 35.74 24.97 -41.59
CA GLU A 114 34.59 24.12 -41.91
C GLU A 114 34.59 22.85 -41.03
N MET A 115 35.76 22.24 -40.80
CA MET A 115 35.91 21.12 -39.87
C MET A 115 35.55 21.50 -38.42
N GLU A 116 35.95 22.69 -37.95
CA GLU A 116 35.58 23.17 -36.61
C GLU A 116 34.07 23.44 -36.48
N ARG A 117 33.42 23.96 -37.53
CA ARG A 117 31.96 24.15 -37.55
C ARG A 117 31.22 22.82 -37.46
N GLN A 118 31.60 21.85 -38.29
CA GLN A 118 31.00 20.50 -38.27
C GLN A 118 31.19 19.82 -36.90
N LEU A 119 32.40 19.89 -36.33
CA LEU A 119 32.71 19.34 -35.01
C LEU A 119 31.89 20.01 -33.89
N ASN A 120 31.64 21.33 -33.97
CA ASN A 120 30.81 22.04 -33.00
C ASN A 120 29.32 21.73 -33.14
N ASP A 121 28.80 21.55 -34.35
CA ASP A 121 27.40 21.18 -34.55
C ASP A 121 27.14 19.72 -34.19
N ASP A 122 28.09 18.81 -34.42
CA ASP A 122 27.99 17.43 -33.94
C ASP A 122 28.07 17.36 -32.40
N LYS A 123 28.96 18.12 -31.74
CA LYS A 123 28.95 18.27 -30.27
C LYS A 123 27.59 18.74 -29.73
N LYS A 124 26.94 19.71 -30.39
CA LYS A 124 25.60 20.18 -30.00
C LYS A 124 24.55 19.08 -30.17
N LYS A 125 24.57 18.34 -31.28
CA LYS A 125 23.65 17.20 -31.51
C LYS A 125 23.85 16.10 -30.48
N THR A 126 25.10 15.73 -30.17
CA THR A 126 25.41 14.74 -29.13
C THR A 126 24.89 15.20 -27.77
N ALA A 127 25.15 16.44 -27.36
CA ALA A 127 24.64 16.97 -26.09
C ALA A 127 23.10 17.03 -26.04
N GLN A 128 22.42 17.30 -27.16
CA GLN A 128 20.96 17.22 -27.24
C GLN A 128 20.45 15.77 -27.12
N GLN A 129 21.09 14.83 -27.82
CA GLN A 129 20.77 13.40 -27.74
C GLN A 129 20.99 12.83 -26.33
N GLU A 130 22.08 13.21 -25.66
CA GLU A 130 22.36 12.86 -24.26
C GLU A 130 21.26 13.40 -23.33
N GLN A 131 20.85 14.66 -23.48
CA GLN A 131 19.75 15.23 -22.69
C GLN A 131 18.39 14.57 -22.94
N GLU A 132 18.11 14.12 -24.17
CA GLU A 132 16.90 13.34 -24.47
C GLU A 132 16.98 11.93 -23.90
N PHE A 133 18.14 11.28 -24.00
CA PHE A 133 18.40 9.97 -23.41
C PHE A 133 18.23 9.98 -21.89
N ASP A 134 18.77 10.99 -21.20
CA ASP A 134 18.59 11.22 -19.76
C ASP A 134 17.12 11.41 -19.36
N LYS A 135 16.35 12.17 -20.17
CA LYS A 135 14.90 12.35 -19.94
C LYS A 135 14.14 11.03 -20.13
N LEU A 136 14.51 10.23 -21.13
CA LEU A 136 13.91 8.92 -21.38
C LEU A 136 14.24 7.92 -20.27
N LEU A 137 15.49 7.87 -19.80
CA LEU A 137 15.91 7.05 -18.64
C LEU A 137 15.08 7.38 -17.40
N ARG A 138 15.01 8.66 -17.01
CA ARG A 138 14.20 9.09 -15.84
C ARG A 138 12.72 8.72 -15.99
N LYS A 139 12.18 8.75 -17.22
CA LYS A 139 10.80 8.34 -17.50
C LYS A 139 10.62 6.82 -17.41
N ILE A 140 11.61 6.03 -17.83
CA ILE A 140 11.63 4.57 -17.65
C ILE A 140 11.67 4.21 -16.16
N ASP A 141 12.50 4.88 -15.36
CA ASP A 141 12.57 4.67 -13.90
C ASP A 141 11.23 4.98 -13.21
N GLN A 142 10.60 6.11 -13.56
CA GLN A 142 9.28 6.49 -13.04
C GLN A 142 8.20 5.47 -13.39
N LEU A 143 8.12 5.05 -14.67
CA LEU A 143 7.17 4.04 -15.13
C LEU A 143 7.43 2.67 -14.47
N THR A 144 8.69 2.31 -14.22
CA THR A 144 9.05 1.07 -13.53
C THR A 144 8.63 1.11 -12.05
N ALA A 145 8.83 2.23 -11.37
CA ALA A 145 8.35 2.43 -10.01
C ALA A 145 6.81 2.39 -9.91
N GLU A 146 6.11 3.03 -10.85
CA GLU A 146 4.65 2.98 -10.94
C GLU A 146 4.14 1.56 -11.25
N GLN A 147 4.76 0.85 -12.18
CA GLN A 147 4.42 -0.54 -12.51
C GLN A 147 4.60 -1.47 -11.30
N ASN A 148 5.68 -1.29 -10.52
CA ASN A 148 5.92 -2.05 -9.29
C ASN A 148 4.86 -1.77 -8.23
N ARG A 149 4.45 -0.50 -8.05
CA ARG A 149 3.35 -0.12 -7.16
C ARG A 149 2.03 -0.74 -7.60
N ILE A 150 1.64 -0.59 -8.87
CA ILE A 150 0.42 -1.18 -9.43
C ILE A 150 0.41 -2.71 -9.27
N LYS A 151 1.56 -3.37 -9.40
CA LYS A 151 1.70 -4.81 -9.17
C LYS A 151 1.47 -5.17 -7.70
N ALA A 152 2.07 -4.43 -6.77
CA ALA A 152 1.84 -4.61 -5.33
C ALA A 152 0.37 -4.38 -4.94
N ASP A 153 -0.27 -3.33 -5.47
CA ASP A 153 -1.69 -3.03 -5.26
C ASP A 153 -2.59 -4.16 -5.81
N LYS A 154 -2.29 -4.69 -7.00
CA LYS A 154 -3.00 -5.85 -7.59
C LYS A 154 -2.83 -7.13 -6.77
N ASP A 155 -1.62 -7.42 -6.30
CA ASP A 155 -1.36 -8.61 -5.48
C ASP A 155 -1.98 -8.47 -4.08
N GLY A 156 -2.08 -7.25 -3.54
CA GLY A 156 -2.87 -6.93 -2.34
C GLY A 156 -4.36 -7.19 -2.55
N ALA A 157 -4.95 -6.65 -3.62
CA ALA A 157 -6.35 -6.86 -3.98
C ALA A 157 -6.69 -8.35 -4.16
N ARG A 158 -5.82 -9.12 -4.85
CA ARG A 158 -5.97 -10.58 -5.01
C ARG A 158 -5.98 -11.33 -3.68
N LYS A 159 -5.11 -10.96 -2.72
CA LYS A 159 -5.10 -11.57 -1.38
C LYS A 159 -6.40 -11.30 -0.62
N ILE A 160 -6.94 -10.09 -0.72
CA ILE A 160 -8.23 -9.72 -0.12
C ILE A 160 -9.36 -10.54 -0.76
N GLU A 161 -9.40 -10.62 -2.10
CA GLU A 161 -10.41 -11.38 -2.85
C GLU A 161 -10.40 -12.87 -2.50
N GLN A 162 -9.22 -13.49 -2.41
CA GLN A 162 -9.06 -14.91 -2.00
C GLN A 162 -9.43 -15.18 -0.53
N ALA A 163 -9.33 -14.16 0.34
CA ALA A 163 -9.69 -14.27 1.75
C ALA A 163 -11.19 -14.15 2.00
N ILE A 164 -11.91 -13.42 1.14
CA ILE A 164 -13.38 -13.30 1.21
C ILE A 164 -14.01 -14.60 0.73
N LYS A 165 -14.88 -15.18 1.56
CA LYS A 165 -15.59 -16.43 1.24
C LYS A 165 -17.09 -16.29 1.49
N ALA A 166 -17.87 -16.95 0.64
CA ALA A 166 -19.27 -17.26 0.92
C ALA A 166 -19.33 -18.64 1.58
N VAL A 167 -20.00 -18.74 2.74
CA VAL A 167 -20.15 -19.99 3.49
C VAL A 167 -21.61 -20.19 3.85
N ASP A 168 -22.15 -21.33 3.41
CA ASP A 168 -23.52 -21.78 3.70
C ASP A 168 -23.58 -22.60 5.00
N TYR A 169 -24.25 -22.06 6.00
CA TYR A 169 -24.58 -22.73 7.25
C TYR A 169 -25.96 -23.39 7.09
N LYS A 170 -25.95 -24.70 6.81
CA LYS A 170 -27.13 -25.52 6.52
C LYS A 170 -27.60 -26.26 7.78
N GLY A 171 -28.87 -26.68 7.81
CA GLY A 171 -29.39 -27.49 8.92
C GLY A 171 -29.75 -26.69 10.17
N ILE A 172 -30.00 -25.39 10.03
CA ILE A 172 -30.38 -24.54 11.17
C ILE A 172 -31.88 -24.75 11.47
N GLU A 173 -32.18 -25.04 12.74
CA GLU A 173 -33.52 -25.16 13.31
C GLU A 173 -34.36 -23.90 13.01
N THR A 174 -35.64 -24.06 12.67
CA THR A 174 -36.51 -22.94 12.22
C THR A 174 -36.69 -21.91 13.33
N GLU A 175 -36.76 -22.38 14.56
CA GLU A 175 -36.89 -21.61 15.79
C GLU A 175 -35.66 -20.71 16.02
N VAL A 176 -34.44 -21.19 15.74
CA VAL A 176 -33.21 -20.39 15.81
C VAL A 176 -33.26 -19.23 14.82
N ILE A 177 -33.84 -19.45 13.64
CA ILE A 177 -33.95 -18.43 12.59
C ILE A 177 -35.04 -17.41 12.93
N GLN A 178 -36.20 -17.89 13.37
CA GLN A 178 -37.39 -17.06 13.57
C GLN A 178 -37.39 -16.32 14.93
N ASP A 179 -36.94 -16.96 16.02
CA ASP A 179 -36.89 -16.31 17.34
C ASP A 179 -35.63 -15.45 17.51
N VAL A 180 -34.49 -15.83 16.90
CA VAL A 180 -33.18 -15.20 17.21
C VAL A 180 -32.55 -14.50 16.00
N LEU A 181 -32.21 -15.23 14.94
CA LEU A 181 -31.31 -14.69 13.90
C LEU A 181 -31.96 -13.65 12.99
N THR A 182 -33.23 -13.84 12.62
CA THR A 182 -33.95 -12.88 11.76
C THR A 182 -34.34 -11.61 12.54
N PRO A 183 -34.95 -11.68 13.74
CA PRO A 183 -35.31 -10.48 14.50
C PRO A 183 -34.11 -9.62 14.93
N LYS A 184 -32.93 -10.22 15.07
CA LYS A 184 -31.68 -9.52 15.44
C LYS A 184 -30.66 -9.43 14.30
N PHE A 185 -31.09 -9.62 13.04
CA PHE A 185 -30.21 -9.59 11.86
C PHE A 185 -29.24 -8.39 11.84
N SER A 186 -29.77 -7.16 11.99
CA SER A 186 -28.95 -5.95 11.95
C SER A 186 -27.93 -5.91 13.08
N LEU A 187 -28.32 -6.31 14.29
CA LEU A 187 -27.42 -6.38 15.46
C LEU A 187 -26.31 -7.41 15.26
N ILE A 188 -26.63 -8.56 14.66
CA ILE A 188 -25.63 -9.59 14.29
C ILE A 188 -24.67 -9.01 13.25
N LEU A 189 -25.18 -8.36 12.20
CA LEU A 189 -24.35 -7.79 11.14
C LEU A 189 -23.41 -6.70 11.68
N ASP A 190 -23.91 -5.82 12.55
CA ASP A 190 -23.13 -4.77 13.20
C ASP A 190 -22.09 -5.33 14.19
N HIS A 191 -22.40 -6.45 14.87
CA HIS A 191 -21.43 -7.17 15.69
C HIS A 191 -20.32 -7.76 14.80
N LEU A 192 -20.67 -8.42 13.70
CA LEU A 192 -19.71 -8.98 12.76
C LEU A 192 -18.83 -7.90 12.10
N LYS A 193 -19.38 -6.71 11.80
CA LYS A 193 -18.61 -5.53 11.32
C LYS A 193 -17.60 -4.98 12.34
N LYS A 194 -17.81 -5.21 13.65
CA LYS A 194 -16.89 -4.80 14.71
C LYS A 194 -15.75 -5.80 14.92
N THR A 195 -15.84 -7.01 14.36
CA THR A 195 -14.75 -8.00 14.40
C THR A 195 -13.53 -7.47 13.65
N LYS A 196 -12.37 -7.44 14.32
CA LYS A 196 -11.10 -7.04 13.68
C LYS A 196 -10.67 -8.09 12.66
N THR A 197 -10.29 -7.65 11.47
CA THR A 197 -9.81 -8.49 10.38
C THR A 197 -8.34 -8.17 10.08
N GLN A 198 -7.62 -9.12 9.48
CA GLN A 198 -6.23 -8.90 9.05
C GLN A 198 -6.08 -7.85 7.93
N PHE A 199 -7.16 -7.53 7.22
CA PHE A 199 -7.19 -6.58 6.10
C PHE A 199 -7.67 -5.18 6.51
N GLY A 200 -7.94 -4.96 7.80
CA GLY A 200 -8.37 -3.69 8.35
C GLY A 200 -9.75 -3.23 7.85
N ASN A 201 -9.95 -1.92 7.81
CA ASN A 201 -11.27 -1.32 7.64
C ASN A 201 -11.72 -1.14 6.18
N GLN A 202 -10.91 -1.55 5.20
CA GLN A 202 -11.04 -1.16 3.78
C GLN A 202 -12.36 -1.62 3.10
N LEU A 203 -13.08 -2.58 3.68
CA LEU A 203 -14.30 -3.15 3.10
C LEU A 203 -15.49 -3.25 4.08
N LEU A 204 -15.44 -2.60 5.26
CA LEU A 204 -16.48 -2.72 6.30
C LEU A 204 -17.90 -2.33 5.83
N ASP A 205 -18.00 -1.45 4.85
CA ASP A 205 -19.29 -1.03 4.28
C ASP A 205 -19.91 -2.08 3.34
N LYS A 206 -19.08 -2.99 2.79
CA LYS A 206 -19.47 -3.99 1.79
C LYS A 206 -19.56 -5.41 2.32
N ILE A 207 -18.76 -5.74 3.34
CA ILE A 207 -18.71 -7.05 4.02
C ILE A 207 -18.52 -6.86 5.54
N PRO A 208 -19.03 -7.76 6.38
CA PRO A 208 -19.77 -8.98 6.02
C PRO A 208 -21.15 -8.72 5.43
N GLN A 209 -21.64 -9.67 4.63
CA GLN A 209 -23.04 -9.79 4.25
C GLN A 209 -23.60 -11.07 4.85
N MET A 210 -24.89 -11.07 5.15
CA MET A 210 -25.62 -12.22 5.66
C MET A 210 -26.94 -12.34 4.91
N ARG A 211 -27.31 -13.56 4.50
CA ARG A 211 -28.53 -13.88 3.75
C ARG A 211 -29.21 -15.10 4.35
N PHE A 212 -30.53 -15.17 4.22
CA PHE A 212 -31.35 -16.30 4.69
C PHE A 212 -32.11 -16.91 3.51
N ASP A 213 -31.84 -18.17 3.21
CA ASP A 213 -32.57 -18.95 2.22
C ASP A 213 -33.33 -20.08 2.89
N ARG A 214 -34.61 -20.25 2.56
CA ARG A 214 -35.43 -21.36 3.05
C ARG A 214 -35.49 -22.48 2.02
N LYS A 215 -35.11 -23.70 2.41
CA LYS A 215 -35.33 -24.92 1.62
C LYS A 215 -36.26 -25.87 2.36
N THR A 216 -37.53 -25.85 1.98
CA THR A 216 -38.60 -26.68 2.54
C THR A 216 -38.77 -26.46 4.06
N ASN A 217 -38.17 -27.33 4.88
CA ASN A 217 -38.26 -27.33 6.35
C ASN A 217 -36.93 -26.95 7.03
N VAL A 218 -35.92 -26.55 6.25
CA VAL A 218 -34.58 -26.21 6.74
C VAL A 218 -34.19 -24.84 6.22
N TYR A 219 -33.57 -24.02 7.06
CA TYR A 219 -32.97 -22.77 6.64
C TYR A 219 -31.47 -22.94 6.37
N ILE A 220 -30.99 -22.15 5.42
CA ILE A 220 -29.60 -21.93 5.11
C ILE A 220 -29.32 -20.47 5.42
N VAL A 221 -28.28 -20.21 6.22
CA VAL A 221 -27.72 -18.87 6.38
C VAL A 221 -26.43 -18.82 5.56
N THR A 222 -26.32 -17.88 4.63
CA THR A 222 -25.08 -17.65 3.90
C THR A 222 -24.41 -16.39 4.44
N ILE A 223 -23.19 -16.53 4.95
CA ILE A 223 -22.33 -15.40 5.32
C ILE A 223 -21.33 -15.19 4.19
N ILE A 224 -21.11 -13.93 3.79
CA ILE A 224 -20.04 -13.53 2.88
C ILE A 224 -19.08 -12.63 3.67
N GLY A 225 -17.83 -13.03 3.86
CA GLY A 225 -16.89 -12.27 4.69
C GLY A 225 -15.50 -12.89 4.79
N PHE A 226 -14.69 -12.35 5.70
CA PHE A 226 -13.38 -12.89 6.05
C PHE A 226 -13.49 -14.06 7.05
N PRO A 227 -12.44 -14.89 7.22
CA PRO A 227 -12.43 -16.01 8.16
C PRO A 227 -12.87 -15.63 9.58
N GLU A 228 -12.47 -14.44 10.07
CA GLU A 228 -12.83 -13.94 11.39
C GLU A 228 -14.35 -13.73 11.54
N HIS A 229 -15.02 -13.21 10.50
CA HIS A 229 -16.49 -13.07 10.49
C HIS A 229 -17.18 -14.44 10.59
N HIS A 230 -16.63 -15.47 9.93
CA HIS A 230 -17.18 -16.82 9.97
C HIS A 230 -17.04 -17.49 11.34
N GLU A 231 -15.93 -17.27 12.05
CA GLU A 231 -15.76 -17.77 13.43
C GLU A 231 -16.64 -17.01 14.43
N THR A 232 -16.75 -15.68 14.33
CA THR A 232 -17.72 -14.92 15.15
C THR A 232 -19.15 -15.39 14.89
N PHE A 233 -19.55 -15.61 13.63
CA PHE A 233 -20.90 -16.10 13.32
C PHE A 233 -21.16 -17.52 13.84
N LYS A 234 -20.18 -18.44 13.74
CA LYS A 234 -20.30 -19.79 14.36
C LYS A 234 -20.55 -19.71 15.86
N LEU A 235 -19.88 -18.79 16.55
CA LEU A 235 -20.07 -18.57 17.98
C LEU A 235 -21.51 -18.09 18.27
N ILE A 236 -21.97 -17.03 17.59
CA ILE A 236 -23.34 -16.50 17.71
C ILE A 236 -24.39 -17.59 17.45
N LEU A 237 -24.23 -18.39 16.38
CA LEU A 237 -25.15 -19.48 16.04
C LEU A 237 -25.21 -20.55 17.14
N LYS A 238 -24.06 -20.95 17.68
CA LYS A 238 -23.96 -21.92 18.79
C LYS A 238 -24.61 -21.37 20.07
N GLN A 239 -24.41 -20.10 20.38
CA GLN A 239 -25.01 -19.43 21.52
C GLN A 239 -26.54 -19.35 21.38
N ALA A 240 -27.05 -19.00 20.20
CA ALA A 240 -28.48 -18.94 19.89
C ALA A 240 -29.16 -20.32 20.04
N GLN A 241 -28.55 -21.39 19.51
CA GLN A 241 -29.00 -22.77 19.73
C GLN A 241 -29.01 -23.15 21.21
N GLN A 242 -27.99 -22.75 21.97
CA GLN A 242 -27.91 -23.03 23.40
C GLN A 242 -28.96 -22.23 24.20
N LEU A 243 -29.26 -20.98 23.82
CA LEU A 243 -30.31 -20.16 24.43
C LEU A 243 -31.68 -20.82 24.29
N LEU A 244 -32.06 -21.29 23.09
CA LEU A 244 -33.33 -21.98 22.89
C LEU A 244 -33.40 -23.33 23.61
N ARG A 245 -32.29 -24.07 23.73
CA ARG A 245 -32.24 -25.28 24.57
C ARG A 245 -32.42 -24.98 26.05
N LEU A 246 -31.92 -23.84 26.55
CA LEU A 246 -32.15 -23.40 27.92
C LEU A 246 -33.60 -22.95 28.14
N LYS A 247 -34.19 -22.20 27.19
CA LYS A 247 -35.63 -21.85 27.14
C LYS A 247 -36.50 -23.09 27.29
N GLN A 248 -36.31 -24.08 26.41
CA GLN A 248 -37.08 -25.32 26.42
C GLN A 248 -36.83 -26.14 27.69
N GLY A 249 -35.58 -26.20 28.16
CA GLY A 249 -35.22 -26.86 29.41
C GLY A 249 -35.92 -26.28 30.65
N ALA A 250 -36.13 -24.96 30.69
CA ALA A 250 -36.88 -24.29 31.74
C ALA A 250 -38.37 -24.66 31.70
N VAL A 251 -39.01 -24.61 30.52
CA VAL A 251 -40.42 -25.01 30.33
C VAL A 251 -40.64 -26.45 30.75
N THR A 252 -39.82 -27.38 30.24
CA THR A 252 -39.89 -28.80 30.61
C THR A 252 -39.59 -29.05 32.10
N PHE A 253 -38.79 -28.23 32.76
CA PHE A 253 -38.61 -28.31 34.21
C PHE A 253 -39.88 -27.89 34.97
N HIS A 254 -40.54 -26.81 34.54
CA HIS A 254 -41.81 -26.36 35.12
C HIS A 254 -42.91 -27.42 34.93
N GLU A 255 -43.08 -27.94 33.72
CA GLU A 255 -44.01 -29.04 33.39
C GLU A 255 -43.78 -30.28 34.29
N ARG A 256 -42.52 -30.65 34.55
CA ARG A 256 -42.19 -31.78 35.45
C ARG A 256 -42.59 -31.50 36.90
N LYS A 257 -42.45 -30.25 37.38
CA LYS A 257 -42.89 -29.85 38.73
C LYS A 257 -44.41 -29.91 38.85
N LEU A 258 -45.11 -29.33 37.88
CA LEU A 258 -46.55 -29.35 37.74
C LEU A 258 -47.11 -30.80 37.69
N ASN A 259 -46.55 -31.67 36.85
CA ASN A 259 -46.93 -33.09 36.79
C ASN A 259 -46.61 -33.86 38.09
N LYS A 260 -45.54 -33.50 38.82
CA LYS A 260 -45.27 -34.08 40.14
C LYS A 260 -46.36 -33.70 41.15
N MET A 261 -46.87 -32.48 41.11
CA MET A 261 -48.00 -32.05 41.95
C MET A 261 -49.27 -32.82 41.59
N LYS A 262 -49.65 -32.90 40.29
CA LYS A 262 -50.76 -33.73 39.78
C LYS A 262 -50.74 -35.15 40.34
N ASN A 263 -49.58 -35.80 40.24
CA ASN A 263 -49.42 -37.20 40.65
C ASN A 263 -49.44 -37.38 42.18
N GLY A 264 -49.09 -36.35 42.95
CA GLY A 264 -49.33 -36.31 44.40
C GLY A 264 -50.81 -36.25 44.70
N ILE A 265 -51.50 -35.23 44.18
CA ILE A 265 -52.94 -35.00 44.42
C ILE A 265 -53.78 -36.22 43.99
N ARG A 266 -53.48 -36.82 42.83
CA ARG A 266 -54.14 -38.03 42.34
C ARG A 266 -53.94 -39.23 43.29
N ARG A 267 -52.76 -39.37 43.91
CA ARG A 267 -52.49 -40.42 44.89
C ARG A 267 -53.32 -40.21 46.16
N ASP A 268 -53.40 -38.97 46.63
CA ASP A 268 -54.15 -38.63 47.85
C ASP A 268 -55.66 -38.86 47.65
N LEU A 269 -56.22 -38.45 46.50
CA LEU A 269 -57.60 -38.75 46.09
C LEU A 269 -57.86 -40.26 45.96
N LEU A 270 -56.88 -41.02 45.46
CA LEU A 270 -56.99 -42.48 45.32
C LEU A 270 -57.05 -43.20 46.68
N ASN A 271 -56.40 -42.65 47.71
CA ASN A 271 -56.29 -43.26 49.05
C ASN A 271 -57.54 -43.11 49.92
N VAL A 272 -58.46 -42.19 49.61
CA VAL A 272 -59.70 -41.98 50.38
C VAL A 272 -60.60 -43.22 50.34
N LYS A 273 -61.06 -43.66 51.51
CA LYS A 273 -62.00 -44.78 51.71
C LYS A 273 -63.00 -44.44 52.83
N PRO A 274 -64.26 -44.93 52.76
CA PRO A 274 -64.86 -45.70 51.67
C PRO A 274 -65.21 -44.82 50.45
N LYS A 275 -65.13 -45.39 49.24
CA LYS A 275 -65.43 -44.67 47.99
C LYS A 275 -66.88 -44.83 47.56
N THR A 276 -67.70 -43.82 47.83
CA THR A 276 -69.08 -43.74 47.31
C THR A 276 -69.11 -43.47 45.80
N GLN A 277 -70.26 -43.64 45.16
CA GLN A 277 -70.39 -43.30 43.73
C GLN A 277 -70.22 -41.80 43.46
N LEU A 278 -70.70 -40.95 44.39
CA LEU A 278 -70.46 -39.51 44.39
C LEU A 278 -68.96 -39.18 44.47
N TRP A 279 -68.20 -39.89 45.33
CA TRP A 279 -66.75 -39.72 45.41
C TRP A 279 -66.05 -40.00 44.08
N LYS A 280 -66.45 -41.04 43.34
CA LYS A 280 -65.88 -41.36 42.03
C LYS A 280 -66.19 -40.28 40.97
N GLN A 281 -67.38 -39.68 41.02
CA GLN A 281 -67.75 -38.56 40.14
C GLN A 281 -66.92 -37.31 40.47
N TYR A 282 -66.79 -36.98 41.76
CA TYR A 282 -65.91 -35.91 42.24
C TYR A 282 -64.45 -36.12 41.82
N GLU A 283 -63.89 -37.31 42.05
CA GLU A 283 -62.52 -37.68 41.66
C GLU A 283 -62.28 -37.44 40.16
N LYS A 284 -63.23 -37.80 39.30
CA LYS A 284 -63.14 -37.55 37.85
C LYS A 284 -63.15 -36.07 37.50
N LEU A 285 -64.12 -35.30 38.01
CA LEU A 285 -64.25 -33.86 37.74
C LEU A 285 -63.04 -33.08 38.26
N PHE A 286 -62.55 -33.43 39.46
CA PHE A 286 -61.41 -32.78 40.07
C PHE A 286 -60.11 -33.05 39.29
N ILE A 287 -59.88 -34.29 38.82
CA ILE A 287 -58.73 -34.59 37.96
C ILE A 287 -58.80 -33.82 36.63
N GLN A 288 -59.98 -33.69 36.03
CA GLN A 288 -60.16 -32.89 34.82
C GLN A 288 -59.83 -31.40 35.05
N PHE A 289 -60.34 -30.81 36.13
CA PHE A 289 -60.02 -29.43 36.52
C PHE A 289 -58.52 -29.21 36.70
N ILE A 290 -57.82 -30.14 37.39
CA ILE A 290 -56.36 -30.10 37.53
C ILE A 290 -55.67 -30.16 36.17
N ASP A 291 -56.16 -30.96 35.23
CA ASP A 291 -55.57 -31.09 33.88
C ASP A 291 -55.74 -29.83 33.03
N GLU A 292 -56.89 -29.17 33.13
CA GLU A 292 -57.13 -27.85 32.52
C GLU A 292 -56.20 -26.78 33.13
N LYS A 293 -56.04 -26.76 34.46
CA LYS A 293 -55.13 -25.85 35.17
C LYS A 293 -53.65 -26.08 34.87
N LEU A 294 -53.23 -27.32 34.65
CA LEU A 294 -51.85 -27.63 34.26
C LEU A 294 -51.49 -27.05 32.88
N ILE A 295 -52.45 -27.06 31.94
CA ILE A 295 -52.29 -26.43 30.62
C ILE A 295 -52.22 -24.91 30.77
N GLU A 296 -53.11 -24.31 31.56
CA GLU A 296 -53.11 -22.87 31.87
C GLU A 296 -51.75 -22.40 32.42
N TYR A 297 -51.24 -23.07 33.46
CA TYR A 297 -49.97 -22.70 34.10
C TYR A 297 -48.73 -22.96 33.25
N THR A 298 -48.73 -24.06 32.48
CA THR A 298 -47.65 -24.32 31.51
C THR A 298 -47.58 -23.23 30.44
N LYS A 299 -48.73 -22.79 29.93
CA LYS A 299 -48.80 -21.67 28.97
C LYS A 299 -48.35 -20.35 29.61
N MET A 300 -48.88 -20.01 30.78
CA MET A 300 -48.50 -18.80 31.52
C MET A 300 -46.99 -18.73 31.80
N PHE A 301 -46.35 -19.83 32.18
CA PHE A 301 -44.90 -19.88 32.35
C PHE A 301 -44.15 -19.76 31.01
N SER A 302 -44.64 -20.42 29.95
CA SER A 302 -44.07 -20.35 28.61
C SER A 302 -44.12 -18.94 28.00
N ASP A 303 -45.18 -18.19 28.28
CA ASP A 303 -45.32 -16.79 27.85
C ASP A 303 -44.45 -15.86 28.73
N TYR A 304 -44.40 -16.07 30.05
CA TYR A 304 -43.49 -15.35 30.96
C TYR A 304 -42.01 -15.51 30.56
N ILE A 305 -41.54 -16.75 30.37
CA ILE A 305 -40.14 -17.01 30.08
C ILE A 305 -39.75 -16.48 28.69
N ARG A 306 -40.68 -16.44 27.72
CA ARG A 306 -40.49 -15.81 26.41
C ARG A 306 -40.19 -14.31 26.57
N GLN A 307 -41.06 -13.58 27.27
CA GLN A 307 -40.88 -12.14 27.54
C GLN A 307 -39.56 -11.83 28.27
N LYS A 308 -39.10 -12.73 29.16
CA LYS A 308 -37.81 -12.59 29.86
C LYS A 308 -36.59 -12.98 29.02
N ILE A 309 -36.76 -13.72 27.93
CA ILE A 309 -35.67 -14.18 27.07
C ILE A 309 -35.33 -13.18 25.97
N ASP A 310 -36.30 -12.41 25.44
CA ASP A 310 -36.04 -11.47 24.34
C ASP A 310 -34.86 -10.49 24.61
N PRO A 311 -34.67 -9.92 25.83
CA PRO A 311 -33.48 -9.13 26.15
C PRO A 311 -32.18 -9.94 26.21
N LEU A 312 -32.26 -11.23 26.53
CA LEU A 312 -31.11 -12.14 26.57
C LEU A 312 -30.64 -12.54 25.17
N ILE A 313 -31.46 -12.37 24.13
CA ILE A 313 -31.06 -12.62 22.73
C ILE A 313 -29.97 -11.62 22.30
N GLU A 314 -30.05 -10.35 22.72
CA GLU A 314 -29.04 -9.34 22.41
C GLU A 314 -27.72 -9.60 23.16
N GLN A 315 -27.84 -10.04 24.42
CA GLN A 315 -26.69 -10.51 25.21
C GLN A 315 -26.08 -11.78 24.62
N CYS A 316 -26.88 -12.67 24.05
CA CYS A 316 -26.43 -13.89 23.37
C CYS A 316 -25.52 -13.61 22.17
N ILE A 317 -25.66 -12.44 21.53
CA ILE A 317 -24.82 -11.98 20.43
C ILE A 317 -23.53 -11.32 20.94
N SER A 318 -23.52 -10.80 22.17
CA SER A 318 -22.47 -9.88 22.65
C SER A 318 -21.65 -10.36 23.86
N ASN A 319 -22.17 -11.30 24.65
CA ASN A 319 -21.68 -11.66 25.99
C ASN A 319 -21.43 -13.18 26.15
N ASP A 320 -20.90 -13.57 27.32
CA ASP A 320 -20.75 -14.96 27.74
C ASP A 320 -22.09 -15.63 28.09
N MET A 321 -22.24 -16.90 27.70
CA MET A 321 -23.40 -17.76 27.99
C MET A 321 -23.58 -18.08 29.46
N THR A 322 -22.54 -17.96 30.30
CA THR A 322 -22.63 -18.24 31.74
C THR A 322 -23.68 -17.33 32.41
N THR A 323 -23.64 -16.03 32.10
CA THR A 323 -24.61 -15.05 32.62
C THR A 323 -26.03 -15.37 32.17
N ILE A 324 -26.21 -15.71 30.89
CA ILE A 324 -27.50 -16.04 30.28
C ILE A 324 -28.13 -17.28 30.93
N ARG A 325 -27.33 -18.33 31.19
CA ARG A 325 -27.79 -19.53 31.92
C ARG A 325 -28.27 -19.19 33.32
N ASN A 326 -27.48 -18.39 34.06
CA ASN A 326 -27.81 -18.01 35.43
C ASN A 326 -29.10 -17.17 35.47
N GLU A 327 -29.29 -16.28 34.50
CA GLU A 327 -30.48 -15.44 34.43
C GLU A 327 -31.74 -16.26 34.12
N ILE A 328 -31.71 -17.19 33.16
CA ILE A 328 -32.84 -18.09 32.90
C ILE A 328 -33.19 -18.93 34.15
N TYR A 329 -32.18 -19.40 34.89
CA TYR A 329 -32.38 -20.13 36.14
C TYR A 329 -33.01 -19.25 37.23
N ASN A 330 -32.54 -18.01 37.39
CA ASN A 330 -33.10 -17.03 38.33
C ASN A 330 -34.55 -16.70 37.97
N GLN A 331 -34.85 -16.37 36.71
CA GLN A 331 -36.20 -16.08 36.24
C GLN A 331 -37.16 -17.26 36.43
N THR A 332 -36.68 -18.49 36.18
CA THR A 332 -37.45 -19.72 36.47
C THR A 332 -37.75 -19.85 37.96
N ASN A 333 -36.76 -19.67 38.83
CA ASN A 333 -36.95 -19.78 40.28
C ASN A 333 -37.84 -18.68 40.87
N ASN A 334 -37.74 -17.45 40.37
CA ASN A 334 -38.56 -16.33 40.83
C ASN A 334 -40.03 -16.60 40.49
N PHE A 335 -40.35 -16.97 39.24
CA PHE A 335 -41.69 -17.38 38.87
C PHE A 335 -42.22 -18.54 39.74
N MET A 336 -41.39 -19.55 40.02
CA MET A 336 -41.78 -20.68 40.90
C MET A 336 -42.04 -20.28 42.35
N LYS A 337 -41.44 -19.20 42.87
CA LYS A 337 -41.70 -18.67 44.21
C LYS A 337 -42.96 -17.82 44.24
N ASP A 338 -43.08 -16.90 43.29
CA ASP A 338 -44.14 -15.88 43.28
C ASP A 338 -45.48 -16.51 42.86
N ASN A 339 -45.45 -17.31 41.78
CA ASN A 339 -46.59 -17.98 41.18
C ASN A 339 -46.76 -19.43 41.66
N ASN A 340 -46.77 -19.64 42.98
CA ASN A 340 -47.21 -20.91 43.59
C ASN A 340 -48.75 -21.09 43.54
N ILE A 341 -49.35 -20.78 42.38
CA ILE A 341 -50.80 -20.55 42.21
C ILE A 341 -51.59 -21.84 42.36
N LEU A 342 -51.10 -22.97 41.83
CA LEU A 342 -51.78 -24.27 42.00
C LEU A 342 -51.95 -24.64 43.48
N ILE A 343 -50.93 -24.38 44.33
CA ILE A 343 -51.04 -24.63 45.77
C ILE A 343 -52.05 -23.66 46.41
N LYS A 344 -51.97 -22.36 46.09
CA LYS A 344 -52.92 -21.34 46.60
C LYS A 344 -54.38 -21.64 46.18
N GLU A 345 -54.61 -22.07 44.94
CA GLU A 345 -55.95 -22.50 44.48
C GLU A 345 -56.43 -23.74 45.24
N ILE A 346 -55.59 -24.77 45.39
CA ILE A 346 -55.92 -25.99 46.15
C ILE A 346 -56.20 -25.67 47.63
N GLU A 347 -55.47 -24.73 48.23
CA GLU A 347 -55.73 -24.23 49.59
C GLU A 347 -57.05 -23.45 49.66
N SER A 348 -57.37 -22.62 48.67
CA SER A 348 -58.66 -21.92 48.59
C SER A 348 -59.85 -22.87 48.43
N LEU A 349 -59.66 -24.03 47.79
CA LEU A 349 -60.64 -25.11 47.66
C LEU A 349 -60.79 -25.97 48.93
N LYS A 350 -59.94 -25.80 49.94
CA LYS A 350 -60.10 -26.41 51.28
C LYS A 350 -60.80 -25.50 52.29
N LEU A 351 -60.92 -24.20 51.97
CA LEU A 351 -61.50 -23.16 52.84
C LEU A 351 -62.95 -22.81 52.46
N LYS A 352 -63.51 -23.50 51.48
CA LYS A 352 -64.93 -23.47 51.07
C LYS A 352 -65.53 -24.85 51.26
#